data_AF-A0A537D3C2-F1
#
_entry.id   AF-A0A537D3C2-F1
#
_cell.length_a   1.000
_cell.length_b   1.000
_cell.length_c   1.000
_cell.angle_alpha   90.00
_cell.angle_beta   90.00
_cell.angle_gamma   90.00
#
_symmetry.space_group_name_H-M   'P 1'
#
loop_
_entity.id
_entity.type
_entity.pdbx_description
1 polymer ?
#
loop_
_entity_poly.entity_id
_entity_poly.type
_entity_poly.pdbx_seq_one_letter_code
_entity_poly.pdbx_strand_id
1 'polypeptide(L)'
;MGDSTILIVVIAIVAALLGLWAYRRSTKPTRATTGTSKARKQVEQWGVRIAASAGGRACPQVQELLGKEFPMSKKPTLPLPDCPYSHQCECLYIKLFDRRKHERRSEQDRRQAQRFEKDNPPRRSGKDRRQSQIDWGSRGHV
;
A
#
# COMPACT_ATOMS: atom_id res chain seq x y z
N MET A 1 5.96 13.76 -67.31
CA MET A 1 4.89 14.32 -66.45
C MET A 1 4.43 13.36 -65.35
N GLY A 2 4.62 12.04 -65.47
CA GLY A 2 4.23 11.07 -64.43
C GLY A 2 5.21 10.92 -63.26
N ASP A 3 6.51 11.15 -63.47
CA ASP A 3 7.50 10.90 -62.40
C ASP A 3 7.43 11.93 -61.28
N SER A 4 7.21 13.20 -61.63
CA SER A 4 7.04 14.28 -60.64
C SER A 4 5.74 14.12 -59.84
N THR A 5 4.66 13.60 -60.44
CA THR A 5 3.41 13.37 -59.72
C THR A 5 3.54 12.17 -58.77
N ILE A 6 4.23 11.11 -59.19
CA ILE A 6 4.55 9.96 -58.33
C ILE A 6 5.40 10.41 -57.14
N LEU A 7 6.45 11.21 -57.35
CA LEU A 7 7.28 11.72 -56.26
C LEU A 7 6.49 12.59 -55.27
N ILE A 8 5.61 13.47 -55.75
CA ILE A 8 4.76 14.30 -54.88
C ILE A 8 3.81 13.44 -54.03
N VAL A 9 3.20 12.41 -54.63
CA VAL A 9 2.28 11.50 -53.93
C VAL A 9 3.03 10.68 -52.87
N VAL A 10 4.23 10.18 -53.17
CA VAL A 10 5.05 9.43 -52.22
C VAL A 10 5.45 10.31 -51.03
N ILE A 11 5.87 11.55 -51.27
CA ILE A 11 6.23 12.50 -50.20
C ILE A 11 5.02 12.81 -49.31
N ALA A 12 3.83 13.00 -49.90
CA ALA A 12 2.60 13.25 -49.15
C ALA A 12 2.22 12.07 -48.24
N ILE A 13 2.37 10.83 -48.73
CA ILE A 13 2.10 9.61 -47.95
C ILE A 13 3.10 9.49 -46.80
N VAL A 14 4.40 9.71 -47.05
CA VAL A 14 5.43 9.63 -46.00
C VAL A 14 5.19 10.71 -44.93
N ALA A 15 4.84 11.93 -45.32
CA ALA A 15 4.49 13.00 -44.39
C ALA A 15 3.24 12.65 -43.54
N ALA A 16 2.21 12.07 -44.15
CA ALA A 16 1.02 11.62 -43.43
C ALA A 16 1.31 10.50 -42.44
N LEU A 17 2.15 9.53 -42.82
CA LEU A 17 2.56 8.43 -41.94
C LEU A 17 3.42 8.92 -40.75
N LEU A 18 4.35 9.85 -41.01
CA LEU A 18 5.16 10.47 -39.95
C LEU A 18 4.31 11.32 -38.99
N GLY A 19 3.36 12.10 -39.53
CA GLY A 19 2.41 12.87 -38.73
C GLY A 19 1.52 11.97 -37.86
N LEU A 20 0.99 10.89 -38.42
CA LEU A 20 0.17 9.92 -37.69
C LEU A 20 0.98 9.21 -36.60
N TRP A 21 2.24 8.84 -36.87
CA TRP A 21 3.12 8.21 -35.89
C TRP A 21 3.46 9.16 -34.73
N ALA A 22 3.77 10.43 -35.04
CA ALA A 22 4.02 11.46 -34.03
C ALA A 22 2.78 11.73 -33.18
N TYR A 23 1.59 11.79 -33.79
CA TYR A 23 0.31 11.97 -33.09
C TYR A 23 0.03 10.81 -32.12
N ARG A 24 0.21 9.56 -32.56
CA ARG A 24 0.03 8.36 -31.71
C ARG A 24 1.06 8.25 -30.59
N ARG A 25 2.28 8.77 -30.78
CA ARG A 25 3.31 8.81 -29.74
C ARG A 25 3.04 9.91 -28.71
N SER A 26 2.37 10.98 -29.10
CA SER A 26 2.04 12.12 -28.23
C SER A 26 0.83 11.86 -27.33
N THR A 27 -0.03 10.89 -27.65
CA THR A 27 -1.11 10.43 -26.74
C THR A 27 -0.56 9.51 -25.65
N LYS A 28 0.51 9.92 -24.95
CA LYS A 28 0.78 9.34 -23.64
C LYS A 28 -0.38 9.82 -22.76
N PRO A 29 -1.16 8.91 -22.14
CA PRO A 29 -2.11 9.35 -21.15
C PRO A 29 -1.29 10.04 -20.06
N THR A 30 -1.37 11.35 -20.01
CA THR A 30 -0.92 12.13 -18.85
C THR A 30 -1.80 11.63 -17.71
N ARG A 31 -1.33 10.64 -16.97
CA ARG A 31 -1.96 10.21 -15.72
C ARG A 31 -2.07 11.48 -14.90
N ALA A 32 -3.29 12.00 -14.80
CA ALA A 32 -3.62 13.08 -13.89
C ALA A 32 -3.15 12.63 -12.50
N THR A 33 -2.02 13.17 -12.06
CA THR A 33 -1.55 13.06 -10.68
C THR A 33 -2.30 14.10 -9.88
N THR A 34 -3.64 14.00 -9.89
CA THR A 34 -4.49 14.74 -8.98
C THR A 34 -4.35 14.12 -7.61
N GLY A 35 -3.82 14.92 -6.69
CA GLY A 35 -4.28 14.91 -5.31
C GLY A 35 -3.47 14.04 -4.36
N THR A 36 -2.61 14.72 -3.61
CA THR A 36 -2.16 14.35 -2.26
C THR A 36 -1.64 12.92 -2.14
N SER A 37 -0.31 12.76 -2.24
CA SER A 37 0.34 11.74 -1.42
C SER A 37 0.14 12.17 0.04
N LYS A 38 -1.06 11.93 0.60
CA LYS A 38 -1.18 11.70 2.04
C LYS A 38 -0.05 10.75 2.34
N ALA A 39 0.90 11.17 3.15
CA ALA A 39 1.99 10.33 3.60
C ALA A 39 1.35 9.01 4.04
N ARG A 40 1.42 7.98 3.19
CA ARG A 40 1.14 6.61 3.60
C ARG A 40 2.24 6.41 4.61
N LYS A 41 1.90 6.62 5.88
CA LYS A 41 2.76 6.33 7.01
C LYS A 41 3.16 4.89 6.78
N GLN A 42 4.33 4.67 6.21
CA GLN A 42 4.77 3.34 5.80
C GLN A 42 4.79 2.56 7.11
N VAL A 43 3.85 1.64 7.28
CA VAL A 43 3.83 0.80 8.46
C VAL A 43 5.10 0.00 8.39
N GLU A 44 6.01 0.26 9.32
CA GLU A 44 7.33 -0.35 9.34
C GLU A 44 7.17 -1.86 9.47
N GLN A 45 7.77 -2.60 8.55
CA GLN A 45 7.71 -4.06 8.55
C GLN A 45 8.60 -4.60 9.67
N TRP A 46 8.02 -5.29 10.66
CA TRP A 46 8.78 -5.82 11.78
C TRP A 46 9.47 -7.15 11.44
N GLY A 47 8.82 -8.00 10.63
CA GLY A 47 9.24 -9.38 10.45
C GLY A 47 8.78 -10.03 9.15
N VAL A 48 9.11 -11.31 9.02
CA VAL A 48 8.69 -12.18 7.91
C VAL A 48 8.31 -13.56 8.43
N ARG A 49 7.38 -14.22 7.75
CA ARG A 49 7.16 -15.66 7.85
C ARG A 49 7.43 -16.30 6.49
N ILE A 50 7.87 -17.55 6.49
CA ILE A 50 8.12 -18.29 5.25
C ILE A 50 6.82 -19.00 4.83
N ALA A 51 6.51 -18.94 3.55
CA ALA A 51 5.44 -19.72 2.94
C ALA A 51 5.98 -20.57 1.79
N ALA A 52 5.46 -21.78 1.70
CA ALA A 52 5.61 -22.66 0.56
C ALA A 52 4.41 -22.49 -0.37
N SER A 53 4.65 -22.41 -1.67
CA SER A 53 3.60 -22.49 -2.68
C SER A 53 2.89 -23.85 -2.61
N ALA A 54 1.56 -23.87 -2.51
CA ALA A 54 0.78 -25.10 -2.36
C ALA A 54 0.87 -26.08 -3.55
N GLY A 55 1.41 -25.67 -4.69
CA GLY A 55 1.59 -26.51 -5.88
C GLY A 55 2.97 -26.37 -6.56
N GLY A 56 3.93 -25.75 -5.88
CA GLY A 56 5.27 -25.48 -6.43
C GLY A 56 6.37 -26.28 -5.73
N ARG A 57 7.61 -26.14 -6.23
CA ARG A 57 8.79 -26.80 -5.63
C ARG A 57 9.20 -26.12 -4.33
N ALA A 58 8.57 -26.53 -3.24
CA ALA A 58 8.94 -26.13 -1.90
C ALA A 58 10.06 -27.00 -1.35
N CYS A 59 11.04 -26.37 -0.72
CA CYS A 59 12.12 -27.05 -0.01
C CYS A 59 11.56 -27.85 1.18
N PRO A 60 11.91 -29.15 1.36
CA PRO A 60 11.40 -29.93 2.48
C PRO A 60 11.84 -29.37 3.83
N GLN A 61 13.05 -28.80 3.92
CA GLN A 61 13.55 -28.14 5.13
C GLN A 61 12.72 -26.91 5.54
N VAL A 62 11.94 -26.32 4.62
CA VAL A 62 11.03 -25.23 4.96
C VAL A 62 9.84 -25.71 5.78
N GLN A 63 9.46 -26.99 5.73
CA GLN A 63 8.33 -27.51 6.51
C GLN A 63 8.49 -27.25 8.01
N GLU A 64 9.70 -27.38 8.55
CA GLU A 64 10.01 -27.09 9.96
C GLU A 64 9.97 -25.60 10.30
N LEU A 65 10.04 -24.74 9.29
CA LEU A 65 10.02 -23.28 9.42
C LEU A 65 8.64 -22.70 9.11
N LEU A 66 7.70 -23.50 8.61
CA LEU A 66 6.33 -23.05 8.35
C LEU A 66 5.66 -22.64 9.67
N GLY A 67 4.99 -21.49 9.64
CA GLY A 67 4.35 -20.91 10.82
C GLY A 67 5.28 -20.20 11.79
N LYS A 68 6.61 -20.32 11.65
CA LYS A 68 7.57 -19.53 12.44
C LYS A 68 7.67 -18.11 11.90
N GLU A 69 7.74 -17.16 12.82
CA GLU A 69 7.92 -15.75 12.52
C GLU A 69 9.35 -15.32 12.86
N PHE A 70 9.99 -14.60 11.95
CA PHE A 70 11.35 -14.12 12.10
C PHE A 70 11.36 -12.59 12.08
N PRO A 71 12.04 -11.94 13.03
CA PRO A 71 12.33 -10.51 12.90
C PRO A 71 13.21 -10.28 11.66
N MET A 72 13.11 -9.09 11.06
CA MET A 72 13.85 -8.75 9.84
C MET A 72 15.36 -9.01 9.93
N SER A 73 15.96 -8.87 11.12
CA SER A 73 17.38 -9.09 11.36
C SER A 73 17.79 -10.56 11.53
N LYS A 74 16.85 -11.47 11.83
CA LYS A 74 17.15 -12.91 12.08
C LYS A 74 16.47 -13.85 11.08
N LYS A 75 15.99 -13.33 9.96
CA LYS A 75 15.38 -14.17 8.93
C LYS A 75 16.43 -15.08 8.30
N PRO A 76 16.14 -16.38 8.09
CA PRO A 76 17.03 -17.25 7.34
C PRO A 76 17.04 -16.81 5.88
N THR A 77 18.17 -16.93 5.19
CA THR A 77 18.26 -16.63 3.75
C THR A 77 17.51 -17.69 2.94
N LEU A 78 16.70 -17.25 1.99
CA LEU A 78 16.05 -18.14 1.02
C LEU A 78 16.79 -18.02 -0.33
N PRO A 79 17.03 -19.15 -1.03
CA PRO A 79 16.76 -20.53 -0.63
C PRO A 79 17.63 -20.99 0.54
N LEU A 80 17.12 -21.93 1.35
CA LEU A 80 17.88 -22.51 2.46
C LEU A 80 19.15 -23.22 1.94
N PRO A 81 20.25 -23.24 2.71
CA PRO A 81 21.54 -23.80 2.26
C PRO A 81 21.43 -25.26 1.80
N ASP A 82 20.64 -26.08 2.48
CA ASP A 82 20.48 -27.51 2.16
C ASP A 82 19.27 -27.80 1.24
N CYS A 83 18.79 -26.79 0.51
CA CYS A 83 17.64 -26.96 -0.36
C CYS A 83 17.99 -27.84 -1.59
N PRO A 84 17.29 -28.98 -1.81
CA PRO A 84 17.52 -29.83 -2.98
C PRO A 84 17.16 -29.15 -4.30
N TYR A 85 16.33 -28.10 -4.25
CA TYR A 85 15.86 -27.34 -5.41
C TYR A 85 16.34 -25.89 -5.36
N SER A 86 17.59 -25.62 -4.95
CA SER A 86 18.11 -24.25 -4.74
C SER A 86 17.80 -23.27 -5.90
N HIS A 87 17.96 -23.70 -7.16
CA HIS A 87 17.72 -22.88 -8.35
C HIS A 87 16.25 -22.77 -8.77
N GLN A 88 15.38 -23.60 -8.23
CA GLN A 88 13.97 -23.73 -8.64
C GLN A 88 13.00 -23.64 -7.45
N CYS A 89 13.50 -23.14 -6.31
CA CYS A 89 12.77 -23.09 -5.06
C CYS A 89 11.74 -21.97 -5.12
N GLU A 90 10.50 -22.30 -4.78
CA GLU A 90 9.36 -21.38 -4.79
C GLU A 90 8.96 -20.94 -3.37
N CYS A 91 9.90 -20.99 -2.42
CA CYS A 91 9.68 -20.50 -1.06
C CYS A 91 9.73 -18.97 -1.00
N LEU A 92 8.76 -18.38 -0.30
CA LEU A 92 8.51 -16.93 -0.29
C LEU A 92 8.51 -16.38 1.13
N TYR A 93 8.91 -15.12 1.29
CA TYR A 93 8.66 -14.37 2.52
C TYR A 93 7.32 -13.64 2.46
N ILE A 94 6.50 -13.85 3.48
CA ILE A 94 5.32 -13.05 3.75
C ILE A 94 5.68 -12.01 4.82
N LYS A 95 5.45 -10.74 4.49
CA LYS A 95 5.77 -9.59 5.35
C LYS A 95 4.83 -9.54 6.55
N LEU A 96 5.38 -9.28 7.73
CA LEU A 96 4.64 -9.05 8.96
C LEU A 96 4.86 -7.61 9.42
N PHE A 97 3.76 -6.86 9.55
CA PHE A 97 3.77 -5.45 9.93
C PHE A 97 3.43 -5.22 11.40
N ASP A 98 2.61 -6.08 12.00
CA ASP A 98 2.30 -6.03 13.43
C ASP A 98 2.94 -7.22 14.15
N ARG A 99 3.57 -6.95 15.30
CA ARG A 99 4.16 -7.96 16.21
C ARG A 99 3.17 -8.34 17.33
N ARG A 100 2.06 -7.62 17.44
CA ARG A 100 1.08 -7.86 18.51
C ARG A 100 0.35 -9.16 18.25
N LYS A 101 0.46 -10.06 19.22
CA LYS A 101 -0.31 -11.32 19.23
C LYS A 101 -1.68 -11.17 19.88
N HIS A 102 -1.87 -10.13 20.70
CA HIS A 102 -3.05 -9.94 21.53
C HIS A 102 -3.49 -8.48 21.54
N GLU A 103 -4.80 -8.27 21.69
CA GLU A 103 -5.41 -6.98 21.97
C GLU A 103 -4.79 -6.40 23.26
N ARG A 104 -4.40 -5.12 23.23
CA ARG A 104 -3.74 -4.49 24.39
C ARG A 104 -4.71 -4.24 25.55
N ARG A 105 -6.01 -4.26 25.27
CA ARG A 105 -7.10 -4.07 26.22
C ARG A 105 -8.11 -5.20 26.01
N SER A 106 -7.95 -6.29 26.76
CA SER A 106 -8.89 -7.41 26.77
C SER A 106 -10.03 -7.20 27.78
N GLU A 107 -9.87 -6.28 28.73
CA GLU A 107 -10.89 -6.00 29.74
C GLU A 107 -12.03 -5.14 29.19
N GLN A 108 -13.23 -5.32 29.75
CA GLN A 108 -14.39 -4.47 29.54
C GLN A 108 -13.98 -3.00 29.72
N ASP A 109 -14.17 -2.17 28.70
CA ASP A 109 -13.82 -0.74 28.78
C ASP A 109 -14.50 -0.13 30.02
N ARG A 110 -13.73 0.48 30.93
CA ARG A 110 -14.26 1.14 32.13
C ARG A 110 -15.24 2.28 31.80
N ARG A 111 -15.36 2.66 30.52
CA ARG A 111 -16.28 3.66 29.98
C ARG A 111 -17.62 3.09 29.50
N GLN A 112 -17.98 1.86 29.86
CA GLN A 112 -19.29 1.28 29.47
C GLN A 112 -20.48 2.09 30.02
N ALA A 113 -20.30 2.75 31.16
CA ALA A 113 -21.28 3.72 31.66
C ALA A 113 -20.88 5.13 31.18
N GLN A 114 -21.71 5.78 30.38
CA GLN A 114 -21.64 7.23 30.23
C GLN A 114 -21.77 7.85 31.62
N ARG A 115 -20.68 8.40 32.14
CA ARG A 115 -20.62 9.05 33.45
C ARG A 115 -21.32 10.41 33.37
N PHE A 116 -22.66 10.38 33.35
CA PHE A 116 -23.49 11.54 33.64
C PHE A 116 -23.62 11.65 35.16
N GLU A 117 -22.57 12.16 35.82
CA GLU A 117 -22.71 12.58 37.21
C GLU A 117 -23.61 13.82 37.21
N LYS A 118 -24.86 13.67 37.65
CA LYS A 118 -25.83 14.77 37.74
C LYS A 118 -25.29 15.94 38.57
N ASP A 119 -24.53 15.61 39.62
CA ASP A 119 -24.00 16.59 40.58
C ASP A 119 -22.57 17.04 40.25
N ASN A 120 -21.95 16.52 39.19
CA ASN A 120 -20.60 16.87 38.82
C ASN A 120 -20.57 17.44 37.40
N PRO A 121 -20.19 18.72 37.20
CA PRO A 121 -20.17 19.30 35.88
C PRO A 121 -19.19 18.52 34.98
N PRO A 122 -19.40 18.48 33.65
CA PRO A 122 -18.51 17.80 32.73
C PRO A 122 -17.05 18.22 33.00
N ARG A 123 -16.08 17.31 32.89
CA ARG A 123 -14.65 17.64 33.08
C ARG A 123 -14.14 18.77 32.17
N ARG A 124 -14.92 19.15 31.16
CA ARG A 124 -14.66 20.25 30.22
C ARG A 124 -15.52 21.50 30.50
N SER A 125 -16.06 21.66 31.71
CA SER A 125 -16.85 22.82 32.13
C SER A 125 -16.02 24.07 32.45
N GLY A 126 -14.69 23.92 32.54
CA GLY A 126 -13.79 25.06 32.73
C GLY A 126 -13.71 25.96 31.48
N LYS A 127 -13.24 27.20 31.69
CA LYS A 127 -13.04 28.16 30.61
C LYS A 127 -12.04 27.61 29.59
N ASP A 128 -12.46 27.53 28.32
CA ASP A 128 -11.57 27.11 27.23
C ASP A 128 -10.38 28.08 27.15
N ARG A 129 -9.18 27.52 27.05
CA ARG A 129 -7.94 28.30 26.94
C ARG A 129 -7.62 28.65 25.49
N ARG A 130 -8.38 28.14 24.53
CA ARG A 130 -8.23 28.47 23.11
C ARG A 130 -8.81 29.87 22.87
N GLN A 131 -8.00 30.75 22.29
CA GLN A 131 -8.41 32.12 21.94
C GLN A 131 -9.49 32.16 20.85
N SER A 132 -9.60 31.12 20.03
CA SER A 132 -10.63 31.00 19.01
C SER A 132 -11.86 30.31 19.59
N GLN A 133 -12.98 31.02 19.63
CA GLN A 133 -14.29 30.44 19.90
C GLN A 133 -14.65 29.50 18.74
N ILE A 134 -14.38 28.20 18.90
CA ILE A 134 -14.86 27.19 17.95
C ILE A 134 -16.31 26.92 18.33
N ASP A 135 -17.22 27.65 17.70
CA ASP A 135 -18.64 27.35 17.77
C ASP A 135 -18.93 26.08 16.96
N TRP A 136 -19.29 25.01 17.67
CA TRP A 136 -19.72 23.74 17.07
C TRP A 136 -21.23 23.73 16.77
N GLY A 137 -21.98 24.75 17.18
CA GLY A 137 -23.44 24.87 17.03
C GLY A 137 -23.90 25.41 15.67
N SER A 138 -23.04 26.11 14.93
CA SER A 138 -23.40 26.71 13.63
C SER A 138 -23.41 25.73 12.44
N ARG A 139 -23.20 24.42 12.65
CA ARG A 139 -23.20 23.39 11.59
C ARG A 139 -24.19 22.26 11.83
N GLY A 140 -25.45 22.58 12.11
CA GLY A 140 -26.46 21.54 12.29
C GLY A 140 -27.91 22.02 12.27
N HIS A 141 -28.34 22.65 11.18
CA HIS A 141 -29.73 22.53 10.72
C HIS A 141 -29.69 21.96 9.30
N VAL A 142 -29.87 20.64 9.21
CA VAL A 142 -30.39 19.96 8.02
C VAL A 142 -31.73 19.37 8.45
#